data_AF-A0A1Q6T5G6-F1
#
_entry.id   AF-A0A1Q6T5G6-F1
#
_cell.length_a   1.000
_cell.length_b   1.000
_cell.length_c   1.000
_cell.angle_alpha   90.00
_cell.angle_beta   90.00
_cell.angle_gamma   90.00
#
_symmetry.space_group_name_H-M   'P 1'
#
loop_
_entity.id
_entity.type
_entity.pdbx_description
1 polymer ?
#
loop_
_entity_poly.entity_id
_entity_poly.type
_entity_poly.pdbx_seq_one_letter_code
_entity_poly.pdbx_strand_id
1 'polypeptide(L)'
;MADNSHIRLGKRVKKSKAHPFGWEYMAQIPPDEPCIVALPGSDADNSKKANGFAKMIEEILKDKRMPIYSVEYELAGRISVADREAMLNHFGQGTPNSPLLRGRDEDNGYIPQYIRELYAQTLAPRLRAADGSRLSIAQTAQRLNMITFVNHCQGSTVSFQLERLLVEDLKSLGHSEKVRNYLLKQVHNVDVAPVIPYGITQTTTFKFASFADEKVTSVRTPQSEYILQRKREHERFMAGINGNQAARTAGDRPFTMNFSLFRPTGNETVFAVNNMYPVEVQKDEDFDGIEHTFDSYSDKDDDYRTKQGDQLSQAFHEVVNWLAEHSKKNQETLTELPDIFKEPRFSRIIARAQNNRYDFITKETGIQKARRGNSR
;
A
#
# COMPACT_ATOMS: atom_id res chain seq x y z
N MET A 1 28.93 4.83 0.02
CA MET A 1 29.43 3.44 -0.13
C MET A 1 28.79 2.83 -1.38
N ALA A 2 29.41 1.85 -2.05
CA ALA A 2 28.73 1.15 -3.14
C ALA A 2 27.54 0.36 -2.56
N ASP A 3 26.35 0.55 -3.14
CA ASP A 3 25.16 -0.20 -2.74
C ASP A 3 25.26 -1.64 -3.26
N ASN A 4 25.44 -2.59 -2.34
CA ASN A 4 25.53 -4.02 -2.63
C ASN A 4 24.27 -4.78 -2.18
N SER A 5 23.14 -4.08 -2.03
CA SER A 5 21.86 -4.71 -1.72
C SER A 5 21.30 -5.48 -2.92
N HIS A 6 20.71 -6.64 -2.66
CA HIS A 6 20.16 -7.53 -3.67
C HIS A 6 18.76 -8.00 -3.32
N ILE A 7 18.08 -8.56 -4.32
CA ILE A 7 16.79 -9.22 -4.12
C ILE A 7 16.75 -10.56 -4.82
N ARG A 8 16.12 -11.55 -4.16
CA ARG A 8 15.80 -12.83 -4.79
C ARG A 8 14.31 -12.95 -4.98
N LEU A 9 13.89 -13.00 -6.24
CA LEU A 9 12.53 -13.30 -6.63
C LEU A 9 12.28 -14.81 -6.51
N GLY A 10 11.10 -15.18 -6.02
CA GLY A 10 10.65 -16.55 -6.15
C GLY A 10 9.15 -16.68 -6.27
N LYS A 11 8.76 -17.83 -6.81
CA LYS A 11 7.38 -18.25 -7.04
C LYS A 11 6.95 -19.17 -5.90
N ARG A 12 5.76 -18.91 -5.39
CA ARG A 12 5.09 -19.82 -4.46
C ARG A 12 4.69 -21.10 -5.21
N VAL A 13 5.10 -22.25 -4.66
CA VAL A 13 4.78 -23.58 -5.20
C VAL A 13 4.33 -24.52 -4.08
N LYS A 14 3.70 -25.64 -4.44
CA LYS A 14 3.37 -26.68 -3.47
C LYS A 14 4.64 -27.24 -2.84
N LYS A 15 4.60 -27.50 -1.53
CA LYS A 15 5.72 -28.14 -0.82
C LYS A 15 6.00 -29.51 -1.43
N SER A 16 7.28 -29.78 -1.69
CA SER A 16 7.76 -31.05 -2.24
C SER A 16 9.18 -31.33 -1.73
N LYS A 17 9.75 -32.48 -2.07
CA LYS A 17 11.17 -32.76 -1.78
C LYS A 17 12.12 -31.74 -2.45
N ALA A 18 11.77 -31.27 -3.65
CA ALA A 18 12.55 -30.25 -4.38
C ALA A 18 12.33 -28.84 -3.82
N HIS A 19 11.14 -28.56 -3.27
CA HIS A 19 10.75 -27.25 -2.72
C HIS A 19 10.24 -27.41 -1.28
N PRO A 20 11.10 -27.68 -0.29
CA PRO A 20 10.68 -27.97 1.09
C PRO A 20 9.94 -26.80 1.74
N PHE A 21 10.28 -25.58 1.37
CA PHE A 21 9.60 -24.37 1.83
C PHE A 21 8.40 -23.98 0.97
N GLY A 22 8.11 -24.70 -0.13
CA GLY A 22 7.07 -24.33 -1.09
C GLY A 22 7.46 -23.10 -1.91
N TRP A 23 8.74 -23.04 -2.30
CA TRP A 23 9.37 -21.90 -2.93
C TRP A 23 10.28 -22.33 -4.08
N GLU A 24 10.17 -21.65 -5.21
CA GLU A 24 11.00 -21.83 -6.41
C GLU A 24 11.63 -20.49 -6.78
N TYR A 25 12.96 -20.41 -6.90
CA TYR A 25 13.64 -19.18 -7.30
C TYR A 25 13.40 -18.89 -8.78
N MET A 26 13.16 -17.63 -9.09
CA MET A 26 12.85 -17.16 -10.45
C MET A 26 13.83 -16.08 -10.86
N ALA A 27 14.33 -16.15 -12.10
CA ALA A 27 15.13 -15.07 -12.65
C ALA A 27 14.29 -13.84 -13.03
N GLN A 28 13.03 -14.06 -13.42
CA GLN A 28 12.10 -13.01 -13.85
C GLN A 28 10.65 -13.52 -13.77
N ILE A 29 9.69 -12.60 -13.68
CA ILE A 29 8.27 -12.90 -13.84
C ILE A 29 7.92 -12.88 -15.34
N PRO A 30 7.22 -13.91 -15.86
CA PRO A 30 6.72 -13.90 -17.23
C PRO A 30 5.88 -12.64 -17.53
N PRO A 31 6.24 -11.82 -18.55
CA PRO A 31 5.59 -10.53 -18.80
C PRO A 31 4.19 -10.65 -19.42
N ASP A 32 3.82 -11.84 -19.87
CA ASP A 32 2.58 -12.18 -20.57
C ASP A 32 1.62 -13.04 -19.72
N GLU A 33 1.95 -13.27 -18.45
CA GLU A 33 1.09 -13.99 -17.51
C GLU A 33 0.49 -13.08 -16.44
N PRO A 34 -0.77 -13.32 -16.05
CA PRO A 34 -1.37 -12.70 -14.88
C PRO A 34 -0.70 -13.20 -13.60
N CYS A 35 -0.39 -12.29 -12.68
CA CYS A 35 0.26 -12.65 -11.43
C CYS A 35 0.01 -11.64 -10.31
N ILE A 36 0.25 -12.10 -9.08
CA ILE A 36 0.41 -11.25 -7.89
C ILE A 36 1.87 -11.26 -7.47
N VAL A 37 2.41 -10.08 -7.16
CA VAL A 37 3.71 -9.92 -6.52
C VAL A 37 3.49 -9.44 -5.08
N ALA A 38 3.76 -10.33 -4.14
CA ALA A 38 3.67 -10.05 -2.72
C ALA A 38 4.99 -9.41 -2.24
N LEU A 39 4.96 -8.13 -1.86
CA LEU A 39 6.11 -7.43 -1.30
C LEU A 39 5.98 -7.38 0.25
N PRO A 40 6.70 -8.23 0.99
CA PRO A 40 6.61 -8.31 2.44
C PRO A 40 7.28 -7.12 3.15
N GLY A 41 7.16 -7.07 4.48
CA GLY A 41 7.95 -6.17 5.33
C GLY A 41 9.46 -6.46 5.28
N SER A 42 10.25 -5.58 5.91
CA SER A 42 11.72 -5.58 5.79
C SER A 42 12.41 -6.85 6.29
N ASP A 43 11.74 -7.61 7.15
CA ASP A 43 12.34 -8.78 7.81
C ASP A 43 12.32 -10.04 6.94
N ALA A 44 11.78 -9.97 5.72
CA ALA A 44 11.77 -11.07 4.75
C ALA A 44 13.16 -11.35 4.14
N ASP A 45 14.13 -11.61 5.02
CA ASP A 45 15.54 -11.91 4.73
C ASP A 45 15.80 -13.36 4.30
N ASN A 46 14.74 -14.17 4.15
CA ASN A 46 14.83 -15.54 3.66
C ASN A 46 13.52 -16.02 3.03
N SER A 47 13.64 -17.03 2.17
CA SER A 47 12.52 -17.67 1.45
C SER A 47 11.37 -18.15 2.34
N LYS A 48 11.61 -18.59 3.59
CA LYS A 48 10.53 -19.02 4.50
C LYS A 48 9.66 -17.82 4.90
N LYS A 49 10.26 -16.68 5.24
CA LYS A 49 9.53 -15.46 5.59
C LYS A 49 8.85 -14.84 4.36
N ALA A 50 9.55 -14.77 3.23
CA ALA A 50 8.98 -14.30 1.96
C ALA A 50 7.76 -15.13 1.52
N ASN A 51 7.85 -16.46 1.62
CA ASN A 51 6.74 -17.35 1.30
C ASN A 51 5.63 -17.34 2.36
N GLY A 52 5.92 -16.95 3.60
CA GLY A 52 4.91 -16.75 4.64
C GLY A 52 3.88 -15.71 4.22
N PHE A 53 4.36 -14.53 3.78
CA PHE A 53 3.49 -13.47 3.27
C PHE A 53 2.74 -13.88 1.99
N ALA A 54 3.45 -14.50 1.04
CA ALA A 54 2.82 -15.02 -0.18
C ALA A 54 1.72 -16.05 0.11
N LYS A 55 1.91 -16.89 1.13
CA LYS A 55 0.91 -17.87 1.58
C LYS A 55 -0.33 -17.20 2.15
N MET A 56 -0.19 -16.14 2.95
CA MET A 56 -1.36 -15.44 3.49
C MET A 56 -2.20 -14.80 2.37
N ILE A 57 -1.56 -14.30 1.32
CA ILE A 57 -2.27 -13.83 0.12
C ILE A 57 -2.91 -15.00 -0.65
N GLU A 58 -2.23 -16.14 -0.78
CA GLU A 58 -2.85 -17.34 -1.37
C GLU A 58 -4.10 -17.76 -0.59
N GLU A 59 -4.06 -17.70 0.73
CA GLU A 59 -5.16 -18.10 1.61
C GLU A 59 -6.42 -17.27 1.35
N ILE A 60 -6.33 -15.96 1.07
CA ILE A 60 -7.51 -15.09 0.82
C ILE A 60 -8.05 -15.13 -0.61
N LEU A 61 -7.31 -15.71 -1.57
CA LEU A 61 -7.72 -15.72 -2.98
C LEU A 61 -8.81 -16.77 -3.26
N LYS A 62 -9.87 -16.39 -3.98
CA LYS A 62 -10.90 -17.28 -4.48
C LYS A 62 -10.34 -18.26 -5.51
N ASP A 63 -9.46 -17.80 -6.41
CA ASP A 63 -8.78 -18.66 -7.39
C ASP A 63 -7.33 -18.96 -6.98
N LYS A 64 -7.14 -20.12 -6.36
CA LYS A 64 -5.83 -20.63 -5.91
C LYS A 64 -4.83 -20.94 -7.03
N ARG A 65 -5.22 -20.81 -8.30
CA ARG A 65 -4.31 -21.01 -9.45
C ARG A 65 -3.58 -19.74 -9.85
N MET A 66 -3.94 -18.59 -9.28
CA MET A 66 -3.21 -17.33 -9.55
C MET A 66 -1.73 -17.50 -9.18
N PRO A 67 -0.78 -17.28 -10.10
CA PRO A 67 0.63 -17.26 -9.76
C PRO A 67 0.94 -16.16 -8.74
N ILE A 68 1.57 -16.53 -7.64
CA ILE A 68 2.03 -15.59 -6.61
C ILE A 68 3.56 -15.66 -6.55
N TYR A 69 4.18 -14.50 -6.74
CA TYR A 69 5.59 -14.29 -6.54
C TYR A 69 5.79 -13.48 -5.26
N SER A 70 6.95 -13.63 -4.63
CA SER A 70 7.36 -12.80 -3.50
C SER A 70 8.88 -12.60 -3.56
N VAL A 71 9.42 -11.88 -2.60
CA VAL A 71 10.82 -11.48 -2.60
C VAL A 71 11.49 -11.72 -1.27
N GLU A 72 12.75 -12.17 -1.35
CA GLU A 72 13.70 -12.22 -0.24
C GLU A 72 14.65 -11.02 -0.35
N TYR A 73 14.71 -10.19 0.69
CA TYR A 73 15.53 -8.99 0.74
C TYR A 73 16.93 -9.30 1.28
N GLU A 74 17.96 -8.97 0.50
CA GLU A 74 19.36 -8.97 0.94
C GLU A 74 19.83 -7.51 1.08
N LEU A 75 19.55 -6.88 2.21
CA LEU A 75 19.76 -5.44 2.37
C LEU A 75 21.25 -5.03 2.52
N ALA A 76 22.17 -5.97 2.71
CA ALA A 76 23.62 -5.71 2.75
C ALA A 76 24.05 -4.52 3.65
N GLY A 77 23.41 -4.37 4.82
CA GLY A 77 23.68 -3.27 5.76
C GLY A 77 22.86 -1.99 5.52
N ARG A 78 22.03 -1.94 4.46
CA ARG A 78 20.99 -0.91 4.32
C ARG A 78 19.96 -1.06 5.44
N ILE A 79 19.40 0.08 5.85
CA ILE A 79 18.40 0.17 6.90
C ILE A 79 17.09 0.58 6.22
N SER A 80 16.10 -0.31 6.20
CA SER A 80 14.80 -0.11 5.54
C SER A 80 14.13 1.19 5.94
N VAL A 81 14.15 1.51 7.24
CA VAL A 81 13.58 2.75 7.79
C VAL A 81 14.31 3.98 7.28
N ALA A 82 15.63 3.93 7.10
CA ALA A 82 16.38 5.05 6.52
C ALA A 82 16.03 5.23 5.03
N ASP A 83 15.89 4.15 4.28
CA ASP A 83 15.48 4.20 2.86
C ASP A 83 14.07 4.79 2.72
N ARG A 84 13.16 4.44 3.63
CA ARG A 84 11.84 5.06 3.74
C ARG A 84 11.94 6.55 4.05
N GLU A 85 12.71 6.97 5.05
CA GLU A 85 12.86 8.40 5.39
C GLU A 85 13.47 9.21 4.24
N ALA A 86 14.48 8.69 3.54
CA ALA A 86 15.08 9.33 2.38
C ALA A 86 14.05 9.51 1.24
N MET A 87 13.23 8.48 1.02
CA MET A 87 12.09 8.56 0.08
C MET A 87 11.08 9.62 0.51
N LEU A 88 10.66 9.64 1.78
CA LEU A 88 9.70 10.62 2.29
C LEU A 88 10.26 12.06 2.16
N ASN A 89 11.54 12.26 2.47
CA ASN A 89 12.21 13.56 2.31
C ASN A 89 12.27 14.02 0.86
N HIS A 90 12.52 13.11 -0.09
CA HIS A 90 12.49 13.44 -1.52
C HIS A 90 11.15 14.05 -1.97
N PHE A 91 10.04 13.64 -1.33
CA PHE A 91 8.70 14.18 -1.60
C PHE A 91 8.26 15.28 -0.61
N GLY A 92 9.15 15.76 0.26
CA GLY A 92 8.85 16.80 1.24
C GLY A 92 7.89 16.35 2.35
N GLN A 93 7.81 15.04 2.63
CA GLN A 93 6.93 14.45 3.64
C GLN A 93 7.70 13.73 4.76
N GLY A 94 9.03 13.76 4.74
CA GLY A 94 9.85 13.17 5.79
C GLY A 94 10.17 14.15 6.91
N THR A 95 10.91 13.66 7.91
CA THR A 95 11.28 14.48 9.07
C THR A 95 12.50 15.36 8.74
N PRO A 96 12.40 16.71 8.85
CA PRO A 96 13.55 17.59 8.68
C PRO A 96 14.69 17.21 9.63
N ASN A 97 15.92 17.12 9.12
CA ASN A 97 17.12 16.75 9.90
C ASN A 97 17.03 15.39 10.62
N SER A 98 16.29 14.42 10.04
CA SER A 98 16.17 13.06 10.58
C SER A 98 17.54 12.49 10.97
N PRO A 99 17.74 12.06 12.23
CA PRO A 99 18.98 11.43 12.67
C PRO A 99 19.38 10.21 11.84
N LEU A 100 18.39 9.51 11.27
CA LEU A 100 18.57 8.33 10.44
C LEU A 100 19.27 8.62 9.10
N LEU A 101 19.25 9.88 8.66
CA LEU A 101 19.84 10.32 7.39
C LEU A 101 21.14 11.09 7.59
N ARG A 102 21.61 11.29 8.83
CA ARG A 102 22.88 11.99 9.08
C ARG A 102 24.03 11.23 8.43
N GLY A 103 24.76 11.91 7.54
CA GLY A 103 25.85 11.31 6.77
C GLY A 103 25.38 10.37 5.65
N ARG A 104 24.12 10.50 5.21
CA ARG A 104 23.52 9.79 4.07
C ARG A 104 22.86 10.77 3.09
N ASP A 105 23.45 11.96 2.92
CA ASP A 105 22.87 12.98 2.03
C ASP A 105 22.79 12.50 0.58
N GLU A 106 23.67 11.57 0.19
CA GLU A 106 23.64 10.89 -1.10
C GLU A 106 22.43 9.97 -1.33
N ASP A 107 21.77 9.52 -0.25
CA ASP A 107 20.60 8.64 -0.35
C ASP A 107 19.32 9.43 -0.69
N ASN A 108 19.32 10.77 -0.61
CA ASN A 108 18.15 11.59 -0.92
C ASN A 108 17.74 11.44 -2.40
N GLY A 109 16.62 10.75 -2.61
CA GLY A 109 16.11 10.45 -3.95
C GLY A 109 16.78 9.26 -4.64
N TYR A 110 17.81 8.65 -4.03
CA TYR A 110 18.43 7.42 -4.49
C TYR A 110 17.41 6.27 -4.47
N ILE A 111 17.52 5.37 -5.46
CA ILE A 111 16.73 4.14 -5.53
C ILE A 111 17.71 2.98 -5.33
N PRO A 112 17.58 2.21 -4.23
CA PRO A 112 18.47 1.10 -3.91
C PRO A 112 18.59 0.05 -5.02
N GLN A 113 19.76 -0.59 -5.09
CA GLN A 113 20.10 -1.61 -6.08
C GLN A 113 19.09 -2.77 -6.07
N TYR A 114 18.70 -3.27 -4.89
CA TYR A 114 17.71 -4.34 -4.77
C TYR A 114 16.34 -3.98 -5.41
N ILE A 115 15.95 -2.71 -5.42
CA ILE A 115 14.71 -2.25 -6.07
C ILE A 115 14.89 -2.19 -7.59
N ARG A 116 16.07 -1.78 -8.07
CA ARG A 116 16.40 -1.76 -9.50
C ARG A 116 16.43 -3.18 -10.09
N GLU A 117 16.97 -4.13 -9.34
CA GLU A 117 16.92 -5.55 -9.69
C GLU A 117 15.48 -6.05 -9.77
N LEU A 118 14.66 -5.74 -8.76
CA LEU A 118 13.24 -6.11 -8.79
C LEU A 118 12.51 -5.51 -10.00
N TYR A 119 12.79 -4.25 -10.34
CA TYR A 119 12.22 -3.59 -11.51
C TYR A 119 12.57 -4.34 -12.81
N ALA A 120 13.84 -4.72 -12.97
CA ALA A 120 14.32 -5.47 -14.13
C ALA A 120 13.67 -6.87 -14.22
N GLN A 121 13.38 -7.50 -13.07
CA GLN A 121 12.78 -8.83 -13.00
C GLN A 121 11.24 -8.82 -13.14
N THR A 122 10.58 -7.66 -13.06
CA THR A 122 9.11 -7.57 -12.97
C THR A 122 8.47 -6.64 -14.00
N LEU A 123 8.78 -5.34 -13.98
CA LEU A 123 8.10 -4.32 -14.78
C LEU A 123 8.81 -4.05 -16.12
N ALA A 124 10.14 -4.01 -16.14
CA ALA A 124 10.89 -3.71 -17.37
C ALA A 124 10.55 -4.65 -18.55
N PRO A 125 10.41 -5.98 -18.36
CA PRO A 125 10.06 -6.91 -19.44
C PRO A 125 8.64 -6.71 -19.98
N ARG A 126 7.76 -6.05 -19.21
CA ARG A 126 6.38 -5.75 -19.61
C ARG A 126 6.28 -4.57 -20.57
N LEU A 127 7.36 -3.80 -20.73
CA LEU A 127 7.41 -2.62 -21.62
C LEU A 127 8.02 -2.92 -23.00
N ARG A 128 8.68 -4.08 -23.15
CA ARG A 128 9.52 -4.41 -24.30
C ARG A 128 9.14 -5.74 -24.96
N ALA A 129 9.39 -5.84 -26.26
CA ALA A 129 9.38 -7.09 -26.99
C ALA A 129 10.69 -7.87 -26.76
N ALA A 130 10.76 -9.10 -27.27
CA ALA A 130 11.92 -9.97 -27.09
C ALA A 130 13.23 -9.40 -27.70
N ASP A 131 13.11 -8.55 -28.72
CA ASP A 131 14.23 -7.84 -29.36
C ASP A 131 14.64 -6.56 -28.60
N GLY A 132 14.02 -6.27 -27.45
CA GLY A 132 14.26 -5.08 -26.65
C GLY A 132 13.56 -3.82 -27.15
N SER A 133 12.83 -3.89 -28.29
CA SER A 133 12.05 -2.77 -28.80
C SER A 133 10.85 -2.46 -27.90
N ARG A 134 10.41 -1.21 -27.91
CA ARG A 134 9.23 -0.76 -27.15
C ARG A 134 7.96 -1.38 -27.72
N LEU A 135 7.10 -1.88 -26.84
CA LEU A 135 5.77 -2.35 -27.24
C LEU A 135 4.83 -1.21 -27.67
N SER A 136 3.73 -1.57 -28.33
CA SER A 136 2.63 -0.64 -28.52
C SER A 136 2.00 -0.24 -27.17
N ILE A 137 1.29 0.90 -27.15
CA ILE A 137 0.61 1.37 -25.93
C ILE A 137 -0.39 0.34 -25.42
N ALA A 138 -1.17 -0.28 -26.32
CA ALA A 138 -2.17 -1.28 -25.96
C ALA A 138 -1.53 -2.55 -25.36
N GLN A 139 -0.46 -3.06 -25.99
CA GLN A 139 0.27 -4.22 -25.46
C GLN A 139 0.91 -3.91 -24.10
N THR A 140 1.49 -2.71 -23.96
CA THR A 140 2.08 -2.27 -22.68
C THR A 140 1.02 -2.19 -21.59
N ALA A 141 -0.12 -1.55 -21.88
CA ALA A 141 -1.25 -1.45 -20.95
C ALA A 141 -1.75 -2.83 -20.53
N GLN A 142 -1.93 -3.74 -21.48
CA GLN A 142 -2.39 -5.10 -21.21
C GLN A 142 -1.41 -5.85 -20.30
N ARG A 143 -0.10 -5.78 -20.58
CA ARG A 143 0.92 -6.42 -19.76
C ARG A 143 1.04 -5.82 -18.36
N LEU A 144 0.84 -4.52 -18.21
CA LEU A 144 0.81 -3.88 -16.90
C LEU A 144 -0.44 -4.26 -16.10
N ASN A 145 -1.61 -4.39 -16.73
CA ASN A 145 -2.83 -4.85 -16.05
C ASN A 145 -2.76 -6.30 -15.56
N MET A 146 -1.86 -7.11 -16.12
CA MET A 146 -1.62 -8.49 -15.70
C MET A 146 -0.79 -8.61 -14.41
N ILE A 147 -0.24 -7.52 -13.87
CA ILE A 147 0.52 -7.56 -12.61
C ILE A 147 -0.19 -6.75 -11.51
N THR A 148 -0.39 -7.38 -10.36
CA THR A 148 -0.89 -6.73 -9.14
C THR A 148 0.15 -6.87 -8.04
N PHE A 149 0.49 -5.77 -7.36
CA PHE A 149 1.35 -5.79 -6.19
C PHE A 149 0.49 -5.78 -4.93
N VAL A 150 0.78 -6.69 -3.99
CA VAL A 150 0.19 -6.69 -2.65
C VAL A 150 1.33 -6.49 -1.67
N ASN A 151 1.28 -5.41 -0.91
CA ASN A 151 2.43 -4.86 -0.22
C ASN A 151 2.14 -4.78 1.28
N HIS A 152 3.16 -5.06 2.10
CA HIS A 152 3.09 -4.88 3.56
C HIS A 152 4.26 -4.04 4.05
N CYS A 153 3.98 -2.99 4.84
CA CYS A 153 5.00 -2.12 5.45
C CYS A 153 6.07 -1.67 4.43
N GLN A 154 7.33 -2.13 4.57
CA GLN A 154 8.43 -1.80 3.67
C GLN A 154 8.13 -2.14 2.20
N GLY A 155 7.32 -3.17 1.94
CA GLY A 155 6.88 -3.53 0.60
C GLY A 155 6.19 -2.37 -0.13
N SER A 156 5.46 -1.50 0.58
CA SER A 156 4.85 -0.30 -0.01
C SER A 156 5.89 0.72 -0.41
N THR A 157 6.97 0.86 0.36
CA THR A 157 8.11 1.72 -0.03
C THR A 157 8.78 1.18 -1.28
N VAL A 158 8.92 -0.14 -1.39
CA VAL A 158 9.50 -0.79 -2.58
C VAL A 158 8.64 -0.57 -3.81
N SER A 159 7.33 -0.83 -3.75
CA SER A 159 6.41 -0.61 -4.89
C SER A 159 6.34 0.85 -5.31
N PHE A 160 6.36 1.79 -4.36
CA PHE A 160 6.39 3.21 -4.66
C PHE A 160 7.69 3.64 -5.37
N GLN A 161 8.81 3.02 -5.04
CA GLN A 161 10.07 3.24 -5.75
C GLN A 161 10.09 2.56 -7.14
N LEU A 162 9.42 1.42 -7.30
CA LEU A 162 9.19 0.80 -8.62
C LEU A 162 8.37 1.71 -9.54
N GLU A 163 7.39 2.45 -9.01
CA GLU A 163 6.66 3.48 -9.76
C GLU A 163 7.60 4.55 -10.32
N ARG A 164 8.56 5.04 -9.51
CA ARG A 164 9.54 6.04 -9.96
C ARG A 164 10.40 5.52 -11.11
N LEU A 165 10.90 4.28 -10.99
CA LEU A 165 11.64 3.62 -12.07
C LEU A 165 10.77 3.42 -13.32
N LEU A 166 9.50 3.08 -13.17
CA LEU A 166 8.56 2.96 -14.28
C LEU A 166 8.34 4.29 -15.00
N VAL A 167 8.23 5.40 -14.27
CA VAL A 167 8.11 6.74 -14.87
C VAL A 167 9.36 7.07 -15.71
N GLU A 168 10.54 6.85 -15.14
CA GLU A 168 11.83 7.08 -15.81
C GLU A 168 11.96 6.22 -17.07
N ASP A 169 11.58 4.95 -16.98
CA ASP A 169 11.73 4.02 -18.09
C ASP A 169 10.74 4.32 -19.23
N LEU A 170 9.47 4.62 -18.92
CA LEU A 170 8.50 5.04 -19.93
C LEU A 170 8.92 6.34 -20.62
N LYS A 171 9.58 7.25 -19.90
CA LYS A 171 10.17 8.47 -20.47
C LYS A 171 11.35 8.12 -21.39
N SER A 172 12.22 7.20 -20.97
CA SER A 172 13.37 6.72 -21.76
C SER A 172 12.93 6.09 -23.09
N LEU A 173 11.81 5.36 -23.04
CA LEU A 173 11.16 4.73 -24.19
C LEU A 173 10.40 5.73 -25.10
N GLY A 174 10.47 7.04 -24.82
CA GLY A 174 9.88 8.09 -25.66
C GLY A 174 8.36 8.18 -25.58
N HIS A 175 7.73 7.72 -24.50
CA HIS A 175 6.30 7.96 -24.29
C HIS A 175 6.04 9.41 -23.84
N SER A 176 5.01 10.03 -24.43
CA SER A 176 4.54 11.35 -24.00
C SER A 176 3.94 11.29 -22.59
N GLU A 177 3.87 12.42 -21.90
CA GLU A 177 3.32 12.49 -20.54
C GLU A 177 1.89 11.93 -20.44
N LYS A 178 1.02 12.25 -21.40
CA LYS A 178 -0.35 11.69 -21.46
C LYS A 178 -0.35 10.16 -21.51
N VAL A 179 0.55 9.57 -22.29
CA VAL A 179 0.68 8.10 -22.41
C VAL A 179 1.28 7.51 -21.15
N ARG A 180 2.27 8.16 -20.53
CA ARG A 180 2.84 7.72 -19.25
C ARG A 180 1.77 7.69 -18.15
N ASN A 181 0.99 8.76 -18.03
CA ASN A 181 -0.10 8.86 -17.04
C ASN A 181 -1.19 7.80 -17.27
N TYR A 182 -1.40 7.38 -18.52
CA TYR A 182 -2.31 6.28 -18.85
C TYR A 182 -1.73 4.92 -18.42
N LEU A 183 -0.49 4.63 -18.80
CA LEU A 183 0.19 3.36 -18.54
C LEU A 183 0.44 3.13 -17.04
N LEU A 184 0.77 4.18 -16.28
CA LEU A 184 0.98 4.09 -14.84
C LEU A 184 -0.28 3.62 -14.11
N LYS A 185 -1.47 4.04 -14.56
CA LYS A 185 -2.76 3.60 -13.97
C LYS A 185 -3.07 2.12 -14.20
N GLN A 186 -2.37 1.47 -15.13
CA GLN A 186 -2.53 0.04 -15.41
C GLN A 186 -1.74 -0.84 -14.43
N VAL A 187 -0.92 -0.25 -13.56
CA VAL A 187 -0.25 -0.96 -12.46
C VAL A 187 -1.08 -0.80 -11.20
N HIS A 188 -1.38 -1.93 -10.57
CA HIS A 188 -2.26 -1.99 -9.41
C HIS A 188 -1.48 -2.33 -8.13
N ASN A 189 -1.68 -1.53 -7.09
CA ASN A 189 -1.08 -1.73 -5.77
C ASN A 189 -2.16 -1.89 -4.70
N VAL A 190 -1.97 -2.86 -3.80
CA VAL A 190 -2.75 -3.03 -2.58
C VAL A 190 -1.78 -2.95 -1.39
N ASP A 191 -1.81 -1.84 -0.68
CA ASP A 191 -0.90 -1.59 0.45
C ASP A 191 -1.60 -1.85 1.77
N VAL A 192 -1.02 -2.72 2.60
CA VAL A 192 -1.43 -2.98 3.98
C VAL A 192 -0.37 -2.44 4.92
N ALA A 193 -0.82 -1.76 5.98
CA ALA A 193 0.06 -0.99 6.86
C ALA A 193 1.02 -0.08 6.04
N PRO A 194 0.48 0.78 5.14
CA PRO A 194 1.29 1.56 4.22
C PRO A 194 2.18 2.54 4.97
N VAL A 195 3.49 2.48 4.70
CA VAL A 195 4.47 3.46 5.20
C VAL A 195 4.95 4.41 4.10
N ILE A 196 4.03 4.75 3.18
CA ILE A 196 4.27 5.65 2.04
C ILE A 196 3.32 6.86 2.03
N PRO A 197 3.72 7.97 1.39
CA PRO A 197 2.89 9.16 1.22
C PRO A 197 1.48 8.89 0.69
N TYR A 198 0.50 9.64 1.17
CA TYR A 198 -0.85 9.74 0.60
C TYR A 198 -0.96 10.85 -0.44
N GLY A 199 -1.64 10.56 -1.53
CA GLY A 199 -2.05 11.52 -2.56
C GLY A 199 -0.98 11.92 -3.56
N ILE A 200 0.03 11.08 -3.78
CA ILE A 200 1.10 11.34 -4.74
C ILE A 200 1.40 10.16 -5.67
N THR A 201 0.76 8.99 -5.49
CA THR A 201 0.98 7.85 -6.38
C THR A 201 0.33 8.10 -7.74
N GLN A 202 1.02 7.65 -8.78
CA GLN A 202 0.56 7.69 -10.17
C GLN A 202 -0.03 6.35 -10.61
N THR A 203 0.32 5.27 -9.93
CA THR A 203 -0.30 3.95 -10.06
C THR A 203 -1.64 3.87 -9.33
N THR A 204 -2.51 2.97 -9.80
CA THR A 204 -3.81 2.72 -9.17
C THR A 204 -3.58 1.98 -7.86
N THR A 205 -3.86 2.62 -6.73
CA THR A 205 -3.42 2.17 -5.40
C THR A 205 -4.56 2.14 -4.40
N PHE A 206 -4.69 1.00 -3.70
CA PHE A 206 -5.64 0.79 -2.62
C PHE A 206 -4.88 0.62 -1.30
N LYS A 207 -5.11 1.51 -0.34
CA LYS A 207 -4.39 1.53 0.95
C LYS A 207 -5.30 1.09 2.07
N PHE A 208 -4.82 0.19 2.92
CA PHE A 208 -5.51 -0.34 4.09
C PHE A 208 -4.72 0.06 5.33
N ALA A 209 -5.25 1.03 6.06
CA ALA A 209 -4.56 1.69 7.16
C ALA A 209 -5.34 1.55 8.46
N SER A 210 -4.63 1.12 9.51
CA SER A 210 -5.07 1.38 10.87
C SER A 210 -4.33 2.60 11.42
N PHE A 211 -5.05 3.49 12.10
CA PHE A 211 -4.45 4.63 12.79
C PHE A 211 -4.04 4.32 14.23
N ALA A 212 -4.13 3.06 14.65
CA ALA A 212 -3.49 2.54 15.86
C ALA A 212 -2.06 2.04 15.59
N ASP A 213 -1.74 1.73 14.33
CA ASP A 213 -0.41 1.33 13.90
C ASP A 213 0.54 2.54 13.89
N GLU A 214 1.57 2.50 14.73
CA GLU A 214 2.53 3.60 14.86
C GLU A 214 3.37 3.80 13.59
N LYS A 215 3.64 2.73 12.84
CA LYS A 215 4.39 2.81 11.58
C LYS A 215 3.57 3.51 10.51
N VAL A 216 2.29 3.19 10.39
CA VAL A 216 1.37 3.87 9.45
C VAL A 216 1.26 5.35 9.80
N THR A 217 1.09 5.67 11.08
CA THR A 217 0.93 7.05 11.54
C THR A 217 2.23 7.86 11.56
N SER A 218 3.39 7.20 11.43
CA SER A 218 4.67 7.87 11.21
C SER A 218 4.74 8.58 9.84
N VAL A 219 3.90 8.20 8.87
CA VAL A 219 3.78 8.91 7.60
C VAL A 219 2.85 10.11 7.75
N ARG A 220 3.44 11.31 7.69
CA ARG A 220 2.77 12.57 7.96
C ARG A 220 2.34 13.23 6.65
N THR A 221 1.08 13.06 6.27
CA THR A 221 0.43 13.84 5.21
C THR A 221 -0.58 14.79 5.81
N PRO A 222 -1.00 15.85 5.10
CA PRO A 222 -2.10 16.70 5.56
C PRO A 222 -3.34 15.90 5.95
N GLN A 223 -3.64 14.79 5.25
CA GLN A 223 -4.76 13.92 5.53
C GLN A 223 -4.54 13.06 6.78
N SER A 224 -3.39 12.42 6.93
CA SER A 224 -3.10 11.61 8.12
C SER A 224 -2.99 12.49 9.37
N GLU A 225 -2.39 13.68 9.27
CA GLU A 225 -2.34 14.68 10.34
C GLU A 225 -3.71 15.15 10.77
N TYR A 226 -4.60 15.44 9.82
CA TYR A 226 -5.99 15.79 10.13
C TYR A 226 -6.69 14.67 10.89
N ILE A 227 -6.54 13.42 10.44
CA ILE A 227 -7.11 12.25 11.12
C ILE A 227 -6.54 12.10 12.54
N LEU A 228 -5.21 12.22 12.70
CA LEU A 228 -4.53 12.12 13.99
C LEU A 228 -4.88 13.28 14.94
N GLN A 229 -5.07 14.49 14.43
CA GLN A 229 -5.57 15.61 15.21
C GLN A 229 -6.96 15.30 15.77
N ARG A 230 -7.86 14.81 14.92
CA ARG A 230 -9.23 14.46 15.34
C ARG A 230 -9.27 13.28 16.31
N LYS A 231 -8.37 12.30 16.15
CA LYS A 231 -8.16 11.22 17.13
C LYS A 231 -7.76 11.77 18.50
N ARG A 232 -6.77 12.68 18.56
CA ARG A 232 -6.38 13.34 19.82
C ARG A 232 -7.50 14.16 20.45
N GLU A 233 -8.32 14.83 19.64
CA GLU A 233 -9.50 15.55 20.12
C GLU A 233 -10.55 14.60 20.73
N HIS A 234 -10.76 13.43 20.12
CA HIS A 234 -11.59 12.36 20.69
C HIS A 234 -11.07 11.87 22.03
N GLU A 235 -9.78 11.55 22.12
CA GLU A 235 -9.16 11.05 23.35
C GLU A 235 -9.27 12.06 24.49
N ARG A 236 -9.01 13.34 24.22
CA ARG A 236 -9.23 14.43 25.19
C ARG A 236 -10.69 14.54 25.61
N PHE A 237 -11.62 14.42 24.65
CA PHE A 237 -13.03 14.38 24.95
C PHE A 237 -13.38 13.22 25.87
N MET A 238 -12.88 12.01 25.61
CA MET A 238 -13.14 10.80 26.42
C MET A 238 -12.50 10.86 27.82
N ALA A 239 -11.32 11.48 27.94
CA ALA A 239 -10.65 11.70 29.22
C ALA A 239 -11.29 12.82 30.07
N GLY A 240 -12.25 13.57 29.53
CA GLY A 240 -12.85 14.71 30.22
C GLY A 240 -11.91 15.92 30.36
N ILE A 241 -10.76 15.89 29.67
CA ILE A 241 -9.77 16.95 29.67
C ILE A 241 -10.31 18.07 28.76
N ASN A 242 -10.38 19.30 29.30
CA ASN A 242 -11.03 20.51 28.74
C ASN A 242 -12.56 20.63 28.94
N GLY A 243 -13.04 20.78 30.17
CA GLY A 243 -14.38 21.34 30.47
C GLY A 243 -15.58 20.59 29.85
N ASN A 244 -15.38 19.35 29.40
CA ASN A 244 -16.21 18.68 28.39
C ASN A 244 -17.49 18.03 28.95
N GLN A 245 -17.80 18.25 30.22
CA GLN A 245 -19.03 17.74 30.82
C GLN A 245 -20.25 18.44 30.22
N ALA A 246 -20.18 19.74 29.94
CA ALA A 246 -21.26 20.49 29.30
C ALA A 246 -21.52 20.05 27.83
N ALA A 247 -20.47 19.78 27.04
CA ALA A 247 -20.61 19.29 25.66
C ALA A 247 -21.20 17.87 25.62
N ARG A 248 -20.78 16.99 26.53
CA ARG A 248 -21.39 15.66 26.73
C ARG A 248 -22.87 15.77 27.10
N THR A 249 -23.23 16.69 27.99
CA THR A 249 -24.63 16.95 28.39
C THR A 249 -25.44 17.60 27.25
N ALA A 250 -24.82 18.38 26.37
CA ALA A 250 -25.44 18.99 25.19
C ALA A 250 -25.67 18.00 24.03
N GLY A 251 -25.23 16.75 24.15
CA GLY A 251 -25.40 15.73 23.12
C GLY A 251 -24.35 15.78 22.00
N ASP A 252 -23.25 16.52 22.19
CA ASP A 252 -22.14 16.52 21.23
C ASP A 252 -21.51 15.12 21.16
N ARG A 253 -21.49 14.56 19.95
CA ARG A 253 -20.93 13.22 19.74
C ARG A 253 -19.42 13.30 19.55
N PRO A 254 -18.64 12.46 20.24
CA PRO A 254 -17.21 12.43 20.04
C PRO A 254 -16.85 11.91 18.64
N PHE A 255 -15.73 12.39 18.09
CA PHE A 255 -15.20 11.92 16.82
C PHE A 255 -14.94 10.41 16.88
N THR A 256 -15.63 9.59 16.10
CA THR A 256 -15.39 8.13 16.07
C THR A 256 -15.05 7.71 14.67
N MET A 257 -13.76 7.47 14.40
CA MET A 257 -13.32 6.94 13.11
C MET A 257 -13.59 5.45 13.07
N ASN A 258 -14.83 5.09 12.72
CA ASN A 258 -15.24 3.68 12.65
C ASN A 258 -14.57 3.00 11.45
N PHE A 259 -15.07 3.28 10.26
CA PHE A 259 -14.52 2.81 9.00
C PHE A 259 -14.70 3.92 7.97
N SER A 260 -13.60 4.40 7.43
CA SER A 260 -13.53 5.55 6.53
C SER A 260 -12.98 5.15 5.19
N LEU A 261 -13.53 5.77 4.14
CA LEU A 261 -13.07 5.62 2.77
C LEU A 261 -12.84 7.02 2.19
N PHE A 262 -11.64 7.27 1.66
CA PHE A 262 -11.33 8.55 1.02
C PHE A 262 -10.37 8.39 -0.15
N ARG A 263 -10.40 9.37 -1.06
CA ARG A 263 -9.55 9.42 -2.26
C ARG A 263 -8.66 10.66 -2.19
N PRO A 264 -7.40 10.53 -1.75
CA PRO A 264 -6.44 11.63 -1.79
C PRO A 264 -6.24 12.17 -3.21
N THR A 265 -6.28 11.28 -4.21
CA THR A 265 -6.19 11.58 -5.64
C THR A 265 -7.12 10.68 -6.45
N GLY A 266 -7.21 10.91 -7.77
CA GLY A 266 -7.94 10.02 -8.67
C GLY A 266 -7.38 8.59 -8.75
N ASN A 267 -6.13 8.37 -8.36
CA ASN A 267 -5.46 7.07 -8.46
C ASN A 267 -5.40 6.32 -7.12
N GLU A 268 -5.65 7.01 -6.00
CA GLU A 268 -5.58 6.44 -4.66
C GLU A 268 -6.95 6.30 -4.02
N THR A 269 -7.18 5.14 -3.41
CA THR A 269 -8.32 4.90 -2.52
C THR A 269 -7.81 4.37 -1.19
N VAL A 270 -8.16 5.03 -0.10
CA VAL A 270 -7.73 4.67 1.25
C VAL A 270 -8.91 4.17 2.06
N PHE A 271 -8.79 2.95 2.56
CA PHE A 271 -9.64 2.33 3.57
C PHE A 271 -8.96 2.46 4.93
N ALA A 272 -9.66 3.04 5.89
CA ALA A 272 -9.08 3.40 7.17
C ALA A 272 -9.99 3.05 8.35
N VAL A 273 -9.40 2.57 9.43
CA VAL A 273 -10.05 2.39 10.73
C VAL A 273 -9.24 3.06 11.83
N ASN A 274 -9.88 3.39 12.95
CA ASN A 274 -9.14 3.88 14.10
C ASN A 274 -8.20 2.82 14.67
N ASN A 275 -8.74 1.62 14.92
CA ASN A 275 -8.02 0.48 15.48
C ASN A 275 -8.52 -0.81 14.80
N MET A 276 -7.64 -1.77 14.51
CA MET A 276 -8.06 -3.12 14.13
C MET A 276 -8.57 -3.89 15.35
N TYR A 277 -7.89 -3.73 16.49
CA TYR A 277 -8.19 -4.46 17.73
C TYR A 277 -8.79 -3.61 18.86
N PRO A 278 -9.59 -4.20 19.77
CA PRO A 278 -10.14 -3.57 20.97
C PRO A 278 -9.07 -2.99 21.89
N VAL A 279 -9.47 -2.05 22.74
CA VAL A 279 -8.58 -1.35 23.69
C VAL A 279 -7.93 -2.30 24.68
N GLU A 280 -8.56 -3.43 24.98
CA GLU A 280 -8.03 -4.47 25.86
C GLU A 280 -6.78 -5.13 25.26
N VAL A 281 -6.80 -5.39 23.95
CA VAL A 281 -5.65 -5.93 23.19
C VAL A 281 -4.55 -4.88 23.07
N GLN A 282 -4.90 -3.59 23.05
CA GLN A 282 -3.93 -2.48 23.02
C GLN A 282 -3.07 -2.35 24.27
N LYS A 283 -3.45 -3.01 25.37
CA LYS A 283 -2.67 -3.03 26.61
C LYS A 283 -1.60 -4.11 26.61
N ASP A 284 -1.60 -4.98 25.61
CA ASP A 284 -0.57 -6.00 25.44
C ASP A 284 0.77 -5.33 25.06
N GLU A 285 1.87 -5.81 25.63
CA GLU A 285 3.21 -5.29 25.33
C GLU A 285 3.59 -5.53 23.86
N ASP A 286 3.01 -6.55 23.23
CA ASP A 286 3.23 -6.91 21.83
C ASP A 286 2.23 -6.23 20.86
N PHE A 287 1.40 -5.30 21.34
CA PHE A 287 0.33 -4.70 20.55
C PHE A 287 0.81 -4.06 19.23
N ASP A 288 1.91 -3.29 19.23
CA ASP A 288 2.44 -2.70 17.98
C ASP A 288 2.80 -3.79 16.98
N GLY A 289 3.35 -4.90 17.46
CA GLY A 289 3.60 -6.09 16.64
C GLY A 289 2.31 -6.64 16.04
N ILE A 290 1.29 -6.89 16.87
CA ILE A 290 0.00 -7.45 16.47
C ILE A 290 -0.69 -6.56 15.43
N GLU A 291 -0.86 -5.27 15.73
CA GLU A 291 -1.56 -4.31 14.88
C GLU A 291 -0.84 -4.09 13.54
N HIS A 292 0.50 -4.09 13.56
CA HIS A 292 1.32 -3.89 12.37
C HIS A 292 1.50 -5.17 11.53
N THR A 293 1.04 -6.33 12.00
CA THR A 293 1.11 -7.57 11.21
C THR A 293 0.11 -7.61 10.05
N PHE A 294 0.41 -8.46 9.07
CA PHE A 294 -0.56 -8.83 8.05
C PHE A 294 -1.55 -9.90 8.54
N ASP A 295 -1.30 -10.57 9.66
CA ASP A 295 -2.13 -11.69 10.16
C ASP A 295 -3.60 -11.27 10.35
N SER A 296 -3.82 -10.01 10.74
CA SER A 296 -5.11 -9.32 10.85
C SER A 296 -5.93 -9.29 9.55
N TYR A 297 -5.31 -9.61 8.42
CA TYR A 297 -5.90 -9.65 7.09
C TYR A 297 -5.90 -11.06 6.49
N SER A 298 -5.47 -12.06 7.24
CA SER A 298 -5.52 -13.46 6.82
C SER A 298 -6.97 -13.97 6.76
N ASP A 299 -7.15 -15.12 6.11
CA ASP A 299 -8.45 -15.80 5.98
C ASP A 299 -8.88 -16.54 7.26
N LYS A 300 -8.06 -16.48 8.33
CA LYS A 300 -8.41 -17.06 9.61
C LYS A 300 -9.38 -16.14 10.34
N ASP A 301 -10.36 -16.75 10.98
CA ASP A 301 -11.18 -16.04 11.95
C ASP A 301 -10.26 -15.52 13.06
N ASP A 302 -10.37 -14.22 13.30
CA ASP A 302 -9.67 -13.52 14.36
C ASP A 302 -10.75 -12.93 15.27
N ASP A 303 -11.11 -13.71 16.29
CA ASP A 303 -12.18 -13.41 17.24
C ASP A 303 -11.91 -12.13 18.05
N TYR A 304 -10.69 -11.60 17.98
CA TYR A 304 -10.28 -10.41 18.70
C TYR A 304 -10.38 -9.14 17.85
N ARG A 305 -10.64 -9.20 16.54
CA ARG A 305 -10.83 -7.99 15.72
C ARG A 305 -12.08 -7.21 16.13
N THR A 306 -12.01 -5.90 16.02
CA THR A 306 -13.19 -5.05 16.11
C THR A 306 -14.07 -5.25 14.87
N LYS A 307 -15.37 -4.91 14.99
CA LYS A 307 -16.29 -4.90 13.83
C LYS A 307 -15.78 -4.03 12.67
N GLN A 308 -15.08 -2.95 12.98
CA GLN A 308 -14.43 -2.06 12.03
C GLN A 308 -13.23 -2.74 11.37
N GLY A 309 -12.40 -3.43 12.16
CA GLY A 309 -11.30 -4.24 11.67
C GLY A 309 -11.77 -5.35 10.72
N ASP A 310 -12.87 -6.03 11.05
CA ASP A 310 -13.49 -7.01 10.14
C ASP A 310 -13.94 -6.38 8.83
N GLN A 311 -14.52 -5.17 8.87
CA GLN A 311 -14.90 -4.44 7.66
C GLN A 311 -13.69 -4.09 6.80
N LEU A 312 -12.57 -3.70 7.43
CA LEU A 312 -11.33 -3.41 6.72
C LEU A 312 -10.75 -4.68 6.07
N SER A 313 -10.72 -5.80 6.81
CA SER A 313 -10.26 -7.09 6.28
C SER A 313 -11.15 -7.58 5.12
N GLN A 314 -12.47 -7.49 5.25
CA GLN A 314 -13.41 -7.85 4.17
C GLN A 314 -13.18 -7.00 2.91
N ALA A 315 -12.98 -5.69 3.08
CA ALA A 315 -12.68 -4.80 1.96
C ALA A 315 -11.35 -5.15 1.29
N PHE A 316 -10.34 -5.49 2.09
CA PHE A 316 -9.04 -5.95 1.59
C PHE A 316 -9.16 -7.21 0.75
N HIS A 317 -9.83 -8.25 1.27
CA HIS A 317 -10.07 -9.50 0.55
C HIS A 317 -10.77 -9.27 -0.78
N GLU A 318 -11.82 -8.45 -0.79
CA GLU A 318 -12.60 -8.21 -2.00
C GLU A 318 -11.80 -7.41 -3.05
N VAL A 319 -10.95 -6.46 -2.63
CA VAL A 319 -10.03 -5.74 -3.54
C VAL A 319 -8.99 -6.68 -4.14
N VAL A 320 -8.31 -7.49 -3.33
CA VAL A 320 -7.28 -8.42 -3.85
C VAL A 320 -7.89 -9.42 -4.83
N ASN A 321 -9.06 -9.96 -4.52
CA ASN A 321 -9.76 -10.89 -5.42
C ASN A 321 -10.23 -10.21 -6.72
N TRP A 322 -10.76 -9.00 -6.64
CA TRP A 322 -11.17 -8.23 -7.81
C TRP A 322 -9.99 -7.92 -8.74
N LEU A 323 -8.84 -7.52 -8.19
CA LEU A 323 -7.62 -7.29 -8.98
C LEU A 323 -7.07 -8.57 -9.59
N ALA A 324 -7.12 -9.69 -8.86
CA ALA A 324 -6.72 -10.99 -9.39
C ALA A 324 -7.61 -11.41 -10.58
N GLU A 325 -8.94 -11.26 -10.47
CA GLU A 325 -9.87 -11.49 -11.58
C GLU A 325 -9.57 -10.57 -12.76
N HIS A 326 -9.28 -9.30 -12.50
CA HIS A 326 -8.97 -8.30 -13.52
C HIS A 326 -7.68 -8.63 -14.27
N SER A 327 -6.61 -9.00 -13.56
CA SER A 327 -5.36 -9.41 -14.18
C SER A 327 -5.55 -10.63 -15.08
N LYS A 328 -6.34 -11.62 -14.68
CA LYS A 328 -6.64 -12.79 -15.53
C LYS A 328 -7.40 -12.42 -16.80
N LYS A 329 -8.41 -11.55 -16.71
CA LYS A 329 -9.14 -11.08 -17.90
C LYS A 329 -8.19 -10.43 -18.92
N ASN A 330 -7.18 -9.72 -18.44
CA ASN A 330 -6.15 -9.09 -19.28
C ASN A 330 -5.20 -10.06 -19.98
N GLN A 331 -5.21 -11.36 -19.65
CA GLN A 331 -4.47 -12.37 -20.41
C GLN A 331 -5.00 -12.53 -21.84
N GLU A 332 -6.32 -12.41 -22.02
CA GLU A 332 -6.96 -12.59 -23.32
C GLU A 332 -7.21 -11.26 -24.03
N THR A 333 -7.62 -10.23 -23.30
CA THR A 333 -8.02 -8.94 -23.89
C THR A 333 -7.75 -7.80 -22.94
N LEU A 334 -7.21 -6.70 -23.46
CA LEU A 334 -7.04 -5.46 -22.70
C LEU A 334 -8.40 -5.00 -22.15
N THR A 335 -8.51 -4.99 -20.84
CA THR A 335 -9.63 -4.39 -20.11
C THR A 335 -9.07 -3.43 -19.07
N GLU A 336 -9.62 -2.23 -18.98
CA GLU A 336 -9.24 -1.26 -17.96
C GLU A 336 -9.95 -1.56 -16.64
N LEU A 337 -9.29 -1.29 -15.52
CA LEU A 337 -9.89 -1.50 -14.20
C LEU A 337 -11.04 -0.49 -14.00
N PRO A 338 -12.27 -0.94 -13.71
CA PRO A 338 -13.37 -0.03 -13.47
C PRO A 338 -13.15 0.79 -12.19
N ASP A 339 -13.76 1.96 -12.11
CA ASP A 339 -13.75 2.76 -10.87
C ASP A 339 -14.42 1.96 -9.76
N ILE A 340 -13.73 1.77 -8.63
CA ILE A 340 -14.23 1.04 -7.46
C ILE A 340 -15.57 1.58 -6.97
N PHE A 341 -15.84 2.88 -7.13
CA PHE A 341 -17.10 3.50 -6.73
C PHE A 341 -18.29 3.17 -7.66
N LYS A 342 -18.00 2.61 -8.83
CA LYS A 342 -19.00 2.16 -9.81
C LYS A 342 -19.12 0.64 -9.86
N GLU A 343 -18.24 -0.07 -9.16
CA GLU A 343 -18.19 -1.53 -9.18
C GLU A 343 -19.20 -2.11 -8.16
N PRO A 344 -20.23 -2.85 -8.60
CA PRO A 344 -21.35 -3.24 -7.76
C PRO A 344 -20.95 -4.03 -6.51
N ARG A 345 -19.89 -4.85 -6.58
CA ARG A 345 -19.42 -5.68 -5.45
C ARG A 345 -19.00 -4.83 -4.23
N PHE A 346 -18.56 -3.58 -4.45
CA PHE A 346 -18.14 -2.69 -3.38
C PHE A 346 -19.27 -1.80 -2.83
N SER A 347 -20.48 -1.84 -3.40
CA SER A 347 -21.57 -0.92 -3.02
C SER A 347 -21.87 -0.93 -1.53
N ARG A 348 -21.87 -2.12 -0.90
CA ARG A 348 -22.11 -2.26 0.55
C ARG A 348 -20.96 -1.71 1.39
N ILE A 349 -19.72 -1.94 0.98
CA ILE A 349 -18.51 -1.42 1.66
C ILE A 349 -18.51 0.11 1.59
N ILE A 350 -18.78 0.67 0.40
CA ILE A 350 -18.86 2.11 0.18
C ILE A 350 -19.99 2.73 0.99
N ALA A 351 -21.19 2.15 0.99
CA ALA A 351 -22.31 2.66 1.80
C ALA A 351 -21.99 2.67 3.30
N ARG A 352 -21.32 1.63 3.82
CA ARG A 352 -20.86 1.58 5.22
C ARG A 352 -19.86 2.69 5.52
N ALA A 353 -18.91 2.96 4.62
CA ALA A 353 -17.95 4.04 4.79
C ALA A 353 -18.59 5.44 4.68
N GLN A 354 -19.56 5.62 3.77
CA GLN A 354 -20.25 6.90 3.56
C GLN A 354 -21.20 7.26 4.70
N ASN A 355 -21.75 6.28 5.41
CA ASN A 355 -22.54 6.53 6.62
C ASN A 355 -21.70 7.05 7.80
N ASN A 356 -20.38 7.01 7.69
CA ASN A 356 -19.43 7.60 8.64
C ASN A 356 -18.84 8.93 8.13
N ARG A 357 -19.49 9.58 7.14
CA ARG A 357 -18.95 10.73 6.37
C ARG A 357 -18.25 11.76 7.25
N TYR A 358 -16.93 11.76 7.12
CA TYR A 358 -16.14 12.97 7.21
C TYR A 358 -16.27 13.70 5.88
N ASP A 359 -16.76 14.94 5.92
CA ASP A 359 -16.53 15.87 4.81
C ASP A 359 -15.02 16.14 4.78
N PHE A 360 -14.28 15.33 4.02
CA PHE A 360 -12.87 15.55 3.77
C PHE A 360 -12.74 16.85 3.00
N ILE A 361 -12.15 17.82 3.68
CA ILE A 361 -11.81 19.15 3.17
C ILE A 361 -10.84 18.94 2.00
N THR A 362 -11.27 19.24 0.76
CA THR A 362 -10.33 19.25 -0.38
C THR A 362 -9.31 20.38 -0.18
N LYS A 363 -8.22 20.37 -0.94
CA LYS A 363 -7.25 21.49 -0.94
C LYS A 363 -7.98 22.84 -1.12
N GLU A 364 -9.00 22.92 -1.98
CA GLU A 364 -9.83 24.13 -2.10
C GLU A 364 -10.65 24.43 -0.84
N THR A 365 -11.30 23.44 -0.22
CA THR A 365 -12.11 23.65 1.00
C THR A 365 -11.23 24.08 2.19
N GLY A 366 -9.98 23.62 2.24
CA GLY A 366 -9.02 23.97 3.29
C GLY A 366 -8.53 25.41 3.15
N ILE A 367 -8.25 25.82 1.92
CA ILE A 367 -7.93 27.23 1.59
C ILE A 367 -9.12 28.14 1.87
N GLN A 368 -10.36 27.72 1.58
CA GLN A 368 -11.56 28.50 1.90
C GLN A 368 -11.80 28.65 3.41
N LYS A 369 -11.58 27.59 4.20
CA LYS A 369 -11.67 27.67 5.67
C LYS A 369 -10.57 28.56 6.27
N ALA A 370 -9.34 28.48 5.77
CA ALA A 370 -8.25 29.37 6.19
C ALA A 370 -8.54 30.85 5.88
N ARG A 371 -9.17 31.14 4.73
CA ARG A 371 -9.60 32.51 4.37
C ARG A 371 -10.74 33.05 5.24
N ARG A 372 -11.65 32.19 5.71
CA ARG A 372 -12.72 32.55 6.65
C ARG A 372 -12.25 32.69 8.10
N GLY A 373 -11.11 32.09 8.46
CA GLY A 373 -10.50 32.22 9.79
C GLY A 373 -9.80 33.56 10.02
N ASN A 374 -9.34 34.24 8.96
CA ASN A 374 -8.68 35.54 9.02
C ASN A 374 -9.63 36.74 8.92
N SER A 375 -10.94 36.52 9.00
CA SER A 375 -11.98 37.56 8.92
C SER A 375 -12.78 37.71 10.23
N ARG A 376 -12.17 37.36 11.37
CA ARG A 376 -12.68 37.71 12.70
C ARG A 376 -11.69 38.56 13.46
#